data_AF-A0A7Y3WTE7-F1
#
_entry.id   AF-A0A7Y3WTE7-F1
#
_cell.length_a   1.000
_cell.length_b   1.000
_cell.length_c   1.000
_cell.angle_alpha   90.00
_cell.angle_beta   90.00
_cell.angle_gamma   90.00
#
_symmetry.space_group_name_H-M   'P 1'
#
loop_
_entity.id
_entity.type
_entity.pdbx_description
1 polymer ?
#
loop_
_entity_poly.entity_id
_entity_poly.type
_entity_poly.pdbx_seq_one_letter_code
_entity_poly.pdbx_strand_id
1 'polypeptide(L)'
;MKAFDVVYEVARADFLQRIRQKSTLIAIVFMMYFSYLAVPDLKATYYNTVLGVSNEVGYRGIYNSAWIGFLITLIIVTYMTLIGFFLTKNTISRDRQTKIGQIVATSSIDNKHYLFGKVLSNFLYLVIMIIVIMIVAIFLQIIRAESTQIELWKIIAPFLFMAIPAMFITSILSVVFESTPSLQKTGGNIVYFFLWIMIMTLSVLGNIGTLIPNALVRNVFEQISGHIDIFGLGKLSSAMLNGILQGFPDFKGGITIGAGVGITKINTFKWNGMQWTIDVIMYRIIWILIAIVLFRYVASKFKKENLIDKEFNVKKPIRTNKAKKKIKNDDFEGHVESNYKKTVLLTPNNVKAIRFNFVNMVIEELNLMLKGVSPWWFVFQAVLILNSVSVPNNVAMSSIIPVTFIFPLLIWSKAGTLDKKYGTEQYLFSSTYYKIEQFIALWVSVAFFTAIISVGAIAKILISGGIVNVLALLVGIAFISSLAVFLGTVSGNSILFELIYIALWYMGPLNKLPYFDYLGFSHESILMGMPMVYSIISVVLIGAALLFRIIKVNSKYN
;
A
#
# COMPACT_ATOMS: atom_id res chain seq x y z
N MET A 1 32.53 -18.91 4.13
CA MET A 1 31.76 -18.68 2.88
C MET A 1 32.24 -17.39 2.24
N LYS A 2 32.33 -17.33 0.91
CA LYS A 2 32.66 -16.06 0.24
C LYS A 2 31.45 -15.13 0.37
N ALA A 3 31.71 -13.82 0.40
CA ALA A 3 30.69 -12.77 0.43
C ALA A 3 29.56 -12.99 -0.60
N PHE A 4 29.94 -13.42 -1.79
CA PHE A 4 29.03 -13.70 -2.90
C PHE A 4 28.06 -14.85 -2.60
N ASP A 5 28.57 -15.98 -2.06
CA ASP A 5 27.75 -17.16 -1.76
C ASP A 5 26.63 -16.82 -0.77
N VAL A 6 26.94 -15.99 0.23
CA VAL A 6 25.97 -15.55 1.24
C VAL A 6 24.87 -14.70 0.61
N VAL A 7 25.24 -13.72 -0.21
CA VAL A 7 24.26 -12.85 -0.90
C VAL A 7 23.37 -13.69 -1.81
N TYR A 8 23.95 -14.62 -2.57
CA TYR A 8 23.23 -15.49 -3.49
C TYR A 8 22.22 -16.37 -2.76
N GLU A 9 22.61 -17.06 -1.69
CA GLU A 9 21.70 -17.95 -0.96
C GLU A 9 20.59 -17.19 -0.24
N VAL A 10 20.88 -16.02 0.34
CA VAL A 10 19.84 -15.17 0.95
C VAL A 10 18.86 -14.69 -0.12
N ALA A 11 19.36 -14.23 -1.27
CA ALA A 11 18.52 -13.77 -2.36
C ALA A 11 17.65 -14.90 -2.91
N ARG A 12 18.25 -16.07 -3.19
CA ARG A 12 17.58 -17.25 -3.73
C ARG A 12 16.49 -17.76 -2.80
N ALA A 13 16.77 -17.88 -1.50
CA ALA A 13 15.78 -18.37 -0.52
C ALA A 13 14.58 -17.43 -0.42
N ASP A 14 14.82 -16.11 -0.28
CA ASP A 14 13.76 -15.12 -0.18
C ASP A 14 12.93 -15.02 -1.47
N PHE A 15 13.59 -15.08 -2.63
CA PHE A 15 12.97 -15.04 -3.95
C PHE A 15 12.08 -16.25 -4.21
N LEU A 16 12.59 -17.47 -3.95
CA LEU A 16 11.82 -18.70 -4.11
C LEU A 16 10.62 -18.74 -3.17
N GLN A 17 10.78 -18.23 -1.95
CA GLN A 17 9.67 -18.09 -1.01
C GLN A 17 8.58 -17.16 -1.55
N ARG A 18 8.94 -16.06 -2.23
CA ARG A 18 7.99 -15.11 -2.82
C ARG A 18 7.28 -15.69 -4.05
N ILE A 19 8.01 -16.23 -5.02
CA ILE A 19 7.41 -16.68 -6.28
C ILE A 19 6.42 -17.83 -6.10
N ARG A 20 6.58 -18.62 -5.02
CA ARG A 20 5.68 -19.72 -4.64
C ARG A 20 4.41 -19.27 -3.91
N GLN A 21 4.31 -18.00 -3.52
CA GLN A 21 3.10 -17.48 -2.86
C GLN A 21 1.98 -17.22 -3.87
N LYS A 22 0.75 -17.60 -3.52
CA LYS A 22 -0.45 -17.31 -4.32
C LYS A 22 -0.63 -15.81 -4.61
N SER A 23 -0.18 -14.95 -3.70
CA SER A 23 -0.19 -13.49 -3.88
C SER A 23 0.63 -13.03 -5.09
N THR A 24 1.72 -13.72 -5.42
CA THR A 24 2.54 -13.41 -6.59
C THR A 24 1.77 -13.65 -7.88
N LEU A 25 1.04 -14.78 -7.98
CA LEU A 25 0.20 -15.05 -9.14
C LEU A 25 -0.89 -13.98 -9.31
N ILE A 26 -1.56 -13.60 -8.21
CA ILE A 26 -2.57 -12.55 -8.21
C ILE A 26 -1.97 -11.21 -8.67
N ALA A 27 -0.77 -10.85 -8.18
CA ALA A 27 -0.09 -9.64 -8.59
C ALA A 27 0.26 -9.66 -10.08
N ILE A 28 0.74 -10.78 -10.62
CA ILE A 28 1.03 -10.93 -12.05
C ILE A 28 -0.25 -10.76 -12.88
N VAL A 29 -1.35 -11.43 -12.54
CA VAL A 29 -2.64 -11.31 -13.24
C VAL A 29 -3.16 -9.87 -13.19
N PHE A 30 -3.10 -9.24 -12.02
CA PHE A 30 -3.49 -7.84 -11.86
C PHE A 30 -2.66 -6.91 -12.76
N MET A 31 -1.33 -7.08 -12.80
CA MET A 31 -0.46 -6.26 -13.64
C MET A 31 -0.69 -6.50 -15.15
N MET A 32 -0.98 -7.73 -15.57
CA MET A 32 -1.36 -8.02 -16.95
C MET A 32 -2.66 -7.31 -17.33
N TYR A 33 -3.68 -7.41 -16.48
CA TYR A 33 -4.96 -6.71 -16.69
C TYR A 33 -4.79 -5.19 -16.72
N PHE A 34 -4.01 -4.64 -15.79
CA PHE A 34 -3.71 -3.21 -15.73
C PHE A 34 -2.99 -2.72 -17.00
N SER A 35 -2.04 -3.51 -17.51
CA SER A 35 -1.32 -3.21 -18.76
C SER A 35 -2.21 -3.31 -20.00
N TYR A 36 -3.19 -4.20 -19.98
CA TYR A 36 -4.22 -4.27 -21.03
C TYR A 36 -5.09 -3.00 -21.04
N LEU A 37 -5.53 -2.53 -19.88
CA LEU A 37 -6.32 -1.29 -19.77
C LEU A 37 -5.52 -0.05 -20.21
N ALA A 38 -4.21 -0.04 -19.97
CA ALA A 38 -3.31 1.04 -20.35
C ALA A 38 -3.25 1.34 -21.86
N VAL A 39 -3.59 0.36 -22.70
CA VAL A 39 -3.62 0.48 -24.16
C VAL A 39 -5.04 0.19 -24.65
N PRO A 40 -5.95 1.19 -24.62
CA PRO A 40 -7.34 1.02 -25.06
C PRO A 40 -7.46 0.52 -26.50
N ASP A 41 -8.59 -0.12 -26.79
CA ASP A 41 -8.97 -0.47 -28.17
C ASP A 41 -9.09 0.78 -29.04
N LEU A 42 -8.87 0.65 -30.36
CA LEU A 42 -9.05 1.74 -31.31
C LEU A 42 -10.49 2.28 -31.34
N LYS A 43 -11.47 1.43 -31.00
CA LYS A 43 -12.89 1.80 -30.89
C LYS A 43 -13.33 2.15 -29.46
N ALA A 44 -12.41 2.18 -28.50
CA ALA A 44 -12.75 2.47 -27.12
C ALA A 44 -13.24 3.92 -26.96
N THR A 45 -14.31 4.11 -26.19
CA THR A 45 -14.81 5.42 -25.77
C THR A 45 -14.06 5.98 -24.56
N TYR A 46 -13.08 5.24 -24.05
CA TYR A 46 -12.21 5.65 -22.95
C TYR A 46 -10.77 5.75 -23.44
N TYR A 47 -10.08 6.80 -23.00
CA TYR A 47 -8.72 7.07 -23.40
C TYR A 47 -7.86 7.25 -22.16
N ASN A 48 -7.22 6.16 -21.73
CA ASN A 48 -6.40 6.12 -20.51
C ASN A 48 -5.07 6.89 -20.63
N THR A 49 -4.70 7.28 -21.85
CA THR A 49 -3.42 7.90 -22.16
C THR A 49 -3.53 8.81 -23.38
N VAL A 50 -4.28 9.89 -23.20
CA VAL A 50 -4.26 11.01 -24.11
C VAL A 50 -3.41 12.11 -23.50
N LEU A 51 -2.47 12.62 -24.30
CA LEU A 51 -1.61 13.72 -23.93
C LEU A 51 -2.24 15.00 -24.51
N GLY A 52 -2.52 15.97 -23.64
CA GLY A 52 -3.13 17.26 -23.94
C GLY A 52 -4.62 17.36 -23.64
N VAL A 53 -4.98 18.36 -22.84
CA VAL A 53 -6.36 18.79 -22.66
C VAL A 53 -6.47 20.21 -23.21
N SER A 54 -6.88 20.32 -24.46
CA SER A 54 -7.49 21.54 -24.99
C SER A 54 -8.58 21.14 -25.97
N ASN A 55 -9.82 21.58 -25.72
CA ASN A 55 -10.95 21.50 -26.65
C ASN A 55 -11.41 20.08 -27.04
N GLU A 56 -11.52 19.15 -26.08
CA GLU A 56 -12.09 17.79 -26.31
C GLU A 56 -11.31 16.90 -27.32
N VAL A 57 -10.17 17.38 -27.83
CA VAL A 57 -9.30 16.67 -28.78
C VAL A 57 -8.10 16.09 -28.05
N GLY A 58 -7.91 14.79 -28.18
CA GLY A 58 -6.75 14.07 -27.66
C GLY A 58 -5.66 13.81 -28.69
N TYR A 59 -4.41 13.70 -28.24
CA TYR A 59 -3.26 13.35 -29.07
C TYR A 59 -2.62 12.05 -28.60
N ARG A 60 -2.34 11.15 -29.55
CA ARG A 60 -1.75 9.83 -29.28
C ARG A 60 -0.88 9.38 -30.46
N GLY A 61 0.29 8.81 -30.22
CA GLY A 61 1.02 8.13 -31.29
C GLY A 61 0.28 6.88 -31.76
N ILE A 62 0.42 6.51 -33.03
CA ILE A 62 -0.07 5.21 -33.52
C ILE A 62 0.56 4.09 -32.68
N TYR A 63 -0.18 2.99 -32.45
CA TYR A 63 0.29 1.83 -31.69
C TYR A 63 1.34 1.01 -32.46
N ASN A 64 2.47 1.65 -32.76
CA ASN A 64 3.70 1.02 -33.20
C ASN A 64 4.57 0.64 -31.99
N SER A 65 5.67 -0.06 -32.27
CA SER A 65 6.60 -0.55 -31.26
C SER A 65 7.18 0.52 -30.35
N ALA A 66 7.50 1.71 -30.89
CA ALA A 66 8.02 2.82 -30.09
C ALA A 66 6.96 3.37 -29.14
N TRP A 67 5.77 3.66 -29.63
CA TRP A 67 4.72 4.25 -28.81
C TRP A 67 4.28 3.30 -27.70
N ILE A 68 3.98 2.04 -28.02
CA ILE A 68 3.58 1.04 -27.02
C ILE A 68 4.66 0.82 -25.97
N GLY A 69 5.92 0.68 -26.38
CA GLY A 69 7.05 0.50 -25.45
C GLY A 69 7.16 1.63 -24.44
N PHE A 70 7.14 2.88 -24.90
CA PHE A 70 7.22 4.05 -24.03
C PHE A 70 5.97 4.24 -23.17
N LEU A 71 4.79 4.06 -23.75
CA LEU A 71 3.51 4.22 -23.08
C LEU A 71 3.40 3.28 -21.88
N ILE A 72 3.64 1.99 -22.13
CA ILE A 72 3.56 0.96 -21.10
C ILE A 72 4.67 1.16 -20.07
N THR A 73 5.90 1.51 -20.49
CA THR A 73 6.99 1.83 -19.56
C THR A 73 6.62 3.01 -18.66
N LEU A 74 6.07 4.09 -19.19
CA LEU A 74 5.66 5.28 -18.44
C LEU A 74 4.61 4.94 -17.37
N ILE A 75 3.62 4.13 -17.72
CA ILE A 75 2.58 3.66 -16.80
C ILE A 75 3.17 2.76 -15.73
N ILE A 76 4.00 1.78 -16.09
CA ILE A 76 4.60 0.86 -15.12
C ILE A 76 5.55 1.59 -14.19
N VAL A 77 6.42 2.46 -14.71
CA VAL A 77 7.32 3.24 -13.84
C VAL A 77 6.51 4.07 -12.85
N THR A 78 5.38 4.64 -13.28
CA THR A 78 4.44 5.34 -12.41
C THR A 78 3.92 4.43 -11.31
N TYR A 79 3.18 3.37 -11.65
CA TYR A 79 2.45 2.59 -10.64
C TYR A 79 3.30 1.53 -9.94
N MET A 80 4.28 0.94 -10.63
CA MET A 80 5.11 -0.14 -10.09
C MET A 80 6.18 0.36 -9.14
N THR A 81 6.64 1.61 -9.24
CA THR A 81 7.51 2.19 -8.20
C THR A 81 6.75 2.37 -6.89
N LEU A 82 5.42 2.58 -6.94
CA LEU A 82 4.57 2.60 -5.76
C LEU A 82 4.21 1.18 -5.27
N ILE A 83 3.51 0.40 -6.10
CA ILE A 83 3.01 -0.93 -5.77
C ILE A 83 4.16 -1.89 -5.48
N GLY A 84 5.23 -1.83 -6.28
CA GLY A 84 6.42 -2.66 -6.12
C GLY A 84 7.15 -2.44 -4.79
N PHE A 85 7.17 -1.21 -4.27
CA PHE A 85 7.66 -0.96 -2.91
C PHE A 85 6.85 -1.75 -1.89
N PHE A 86 5.52 -1.70 -1.95
CA PHE A 86 4.66 -2.40 -1.00
C PHE A 86 4.68 -3.93 -1.17
N LEU A 87 4.85 -4.43 -2.39
CA LEU A 87 5.03 -5.86 -2.66
C LEU A 87 6.37 -6.37 -2.14
N THR A 88 7.43 -5.56 -2.21
CA THR A 88 8.78 -5.94 -1.78
C THR A 88 9.07 -5.63 -0.32
N LYS A 89 8.31 -4.71 0.30
CA LYS A 89 8.34 -4.46 1.74
C LYS A 89 7.91 -5.71 2.53
N ASN A 90 8.31 -5.77 3.80
CA ASN A 90 8.11 -6.89 4.73
C ASN A 90 9.03 -8.10 4.52
N THR A 91 10.16 -7.98 3.80
CA THR A 91 11.17 -9.06 3.74
C THR A 91 11.74 -9.38 5.12
N ILE A 92 12.26 -8.35 5.79
CA ILE A 92 12.97 -8.46 7.07
C ILE A 92 11.97 -8.73 8.20
N SER A 93 10.80 -8.12 8.12
CA SER A 93 9.71 -8.25 9.07
C SER A 93 9.09 -9.65 9.00
N ARG A 94 9.00 -10.24 7.80
CA ARG A 94 8.64 -11.65 7.63
C ARG A 94 9.64 -12.54 8.34
N ASP A 95 10.95 -12.30 8.20
CA ASP A 95 11.96 -13.11 8.89
C ASP A 95 11.83 -13.00 10.42
N ARG A 96 11.40 -11.85 10.97
CA ARG A 96 11.08 -11.74 12.41
C ARG A 96 9.84 -12.54 12.79
N GLN A 97 8.76 -12.40 12.01
CA GLN A 97 7.49 -13.08 12.27
C GLN A 97 7.61 -14.60 12.19
N THR A 98 8.37 -15.12 11.21
CA THR A 98 8.63 -16.55 11.05
C THR A 98 9.72 -17.07 11.98
N LYS A 99 10.33 -16.19 12.80
CA LYS A 99 11.45 -16.48 13.71
C LYS A 99 12.75 -16.93 13.03
N ILE A 100 12.79 -16.98 11.69
CA ILE A 100 14.02 -17.19 10.90
C ILE A 100 15.07 -16.13 11.23
N GLY A 101 14.64 -14.90 11.53
CA GLY A 101 15.51 -13.80 11.92
C GLY A 101 16.37 -14.07 13.16
N GLN A 102 15.95 -14.97 14.06
CA GLN A 102 16.75 -15.39 15.22
C GLN A 102 17.95 -16.25 14.79
N ILE A 103 17.75 -17.13 13.80
CA ILE A 103 18.81 -17.96 13.22
C ILE A 103 19.79 -17.07 12.45
N VAL A 104 19.29 -16.10 11.69
CA VAL A 104 20.13 -15.13 10.97
C VAL A 104 20.96 -14.30 11.96
N ALA A 105 20.36 -13.86 13.07
CA ALA A 105 21.04 -13.07 14.10
C ALA A 105 22.20 -13.82 14.76
N THR A 106 22.06 -15.13 15.00
CA THR A 106 23.11 -15.97 15.60
C THR A 106 24.14 -16.52 14.60
N SER A 107 23.86 -16.41 13.29
CA SER A 107 24.79 -16.86 12.25
C SER A 107 26.00 -15.94 12.09
N SER A 108 27.05 -16.42 11.41
CA SER A 108 28.22 -15.61 11.03
C SER A 108 27.99 -14.69 9.83
N ILE A 109 26.75 -14.55 9.36
CA ILE A 109 26.40 -13.69 8.22
C ILE A 109 26.58 -12.22 8.61
N ASP A 110 27.27 -11.47 7.75
CA ASP A 110 27.44 -10.03 7.90
C ASP A 110 26.18 -9.25 7.47
N ASN A 111 25.92 -8.13 8.17
CA ASN A 111 24.72 -7.31 8.01
C ASN A 111 24.54 -6.81 6.57
N LYS A 112 25.62 -6.39 5.91
CA LYS A 112 25.55 -5.81 4.56
C LYS A 112 25.20 -6.88 3.53
N HIS A 113 25.77 -8.08 3.68
CA HIS A 113 25.52 -9.21 2.78
C HIS A 113 24.07 -9.72 2.90
N TYR A 114 23.57 -9.84 4.13
CA TYR A 114 22.16 -10.17 4.37
C TYR A 114 21.22 -9.14 3.72
N LEU A 115 21.42 -7.84 3.97
CA LEU A 115 20.57 -6.80 3.42
C LEU A 115 20.67 -6.71 1.89
N PHE A 116 21.87 -6.86 1.33
CA PHE A 116 22.04 -6.83 -0.11
C PHE A 116 21.41 -8.06 -0.79
N GLY A 117 21.44 -9.23 -0.14
CA GLY A 117 20.67 -10.40 -0.57
C GLY A 117 19.16 -10.12 -0.62
N LYS A 118 18.60 -9.38 0.36
CA LYS A 118 17.21 -8.94 0.32
C LYS A 118 16.92 -7.96 -0.82
N VAL A 119 17.81 -7.00 -1.06
CA VAL A 119 17.71 -6.08 -2.23
C VAL A 119 17.70 -6.86 -3.54
N LEU A 120 18.58 -7.86 -3.69
CA LEU A 120 18.67 -8.65 -4.90
C LEU A 120 17.42 -9.50 -5.12
N SER A 121 16.90 -10.15 -4.07
CA SER A 121 15.61 -10.88 -4.12
C SER A 121 14.46 -9.98 -4.59
N ASN A 122 14.32 -8.82 -3.94
CA ASN A 122 13.28 -7.85 -4.25
C ASN A 122 13.40 -7.32 -5.69
N PHE A 123 14.63 -7.05 -6.15
CA PHE A 123 14.88 -6.60 -7.51
C PHE A 123 14.50 -7.68 -8.54
N LEU A 124 14.96 -8.92 -8.36
CA LEU A 124 14.63 -10.03 -9.26
C LEU A 124 13.12 -10.28 -9.34
N TYR A 125 12.43 -10.20 -8.20
CA TYR A 125 10.97 -10.29 -8.14
C TYR A 125 10.28 -9.23 -9.01
N LEU A 126 10.72 -7.96 -8.91
CA LEU A 126 10.17 -6.87 -9.72
C LEU A 126 10.53 -7.03 -11.21
N VAL A 127 11.75 -7.45 -11.54
CA VAL A 127 12.19 -7.68 -12.92
C VAL A 127 11.32 -8.73 -13.62
N ILE A 128 10.92 -9.80 -12.93
CA ILE A 128 10.00 -10.80 -13.52
C ILE A 128 8.65 -10.17 -13.87
N MET A 129 8.12 -9.29 -13.02
CA MET A 129 6.90 -8.57 -13.34
C MET A 129 7.07 -7.68 -14.56
N ILE A 130 8.22 -7.00 -14.69
CA ILE A 130 8.55 -6.21 -15.88
C ILE A 130 8.62 -7.09 -17.13
N ILE A 131 9.24 -8.27 -17.07
CA ILE A 131 9.33 -9.21 -18.20
C ILE A 131 7.94 -9.66 -18.64
N VAL A 132 7.06 -10.02 -17.70
CA VAL A 132 5.68 -10.39 -18.03
C VAL A 132 4.96 -9.26 -18.75
N ILE A 133 5.08 -8.03 -18.26
CA ILE A 133 4.40 -6.90 -18.87
C ILE A 133 5.01 -6.53 -20.23
N MET A 134 6.32 -6.69 -20.40
CA MET A 134 7.00 -6.52 -21.69
C MET A 134 6.46 -7.51 -22.73
N ILE A 135 6.20 -8.76 -22.33
CA ILE A 135 5.55 -9.76 -23.19
C ILE A 135 4.12 -9.31 -23.53
N VAL A 136 3.35 -8.82 -22.56
CA VAL A 136 2.00 -8.28 -22.79
C VAL A 136 2.04 -7.10 -23.78
N ALA A 137 3.05 -6.23 -23.72
CA ALA A 137 3.21 -5.12 -24.66
C ALA A 137 3.33 -5.59 -26.12
N ILE A 138 4.08 -6.66 -26.37
CA ILE A 138 4.23 -7.26 -27.70
C ILE A 138 2.88 -7.79 -28.19
N PHE A 139 2.15 -8.53 -27.34
CA PHE A 139 0.82 -9.03 -27.66
C PHE A 139 -0.18 -7.91 -27.92
N LEU A 140 -0.14 -6.83 -27.14
CA LEU A 140 -1.01 -5.68 -27.32
C LEU A 140 -0.78 -4.99 -28.65
N GLN A 141 0.46 -4.87 -29.13
CA GLN A 141 0.70 -4.32 -30.46
C GLN A 141 0.04 -5.18 -31.55
N ILE A 142 0.17 -6.50 -31.45
CA ILE A 142 -0.43 -7.45 -32.39
C ILE A 142 -1.96 -7.37 -32.36
N ILE A 143 -2.55 -7.37 -31.16
CA ILE A 143 -4.00 -7.35 -30.96
C ILE A 143 -4.62 -6.03 -31.44
N ARG A 144 -3.96 -4.90 -31.18
CA ARG A 144 -4.45 -3.58 -31.61
C ARG A 144 -4.28 -3.34 -33.10
N ALA A 145 -3.34 -4.02 -33.74
CA ALA A 145 -3.14 -4.09 -35.19
C ALA A 145 -3.04 -2.75 -35.94
N GLU A 146 -2.77 -1.63 -35.26
CA GLU A 146 -2.58 -0.31 -35.88
C GLU A 146 -1.23 -0.22 -36.62
N SER A 147 -0.24 -1.03 -36.20
CA SER A 147 1.03 -1.21 -36.90
C SER A 147 1.50 -2.65 -36.76
N THR A 148 1.62 -3.35 -37.90
CA THR A 148 2.00 -4.77 -37.97
C THR A 148 3.50 -5.00 -37.87
N GLN A 149 4.32 -3.96 -38.02
CA GLN A 149 5.77 -4.06 -37.93
C GLN A 149 6.21 -4.06 -36.47
N ILE A 150 6.78 -5.17 -36.02
CA ILE A 150 7.32 -5.31 -34.66
C ILE A 150 8.82 -5.03 -34.69
N GLU A 151 9.21 -3.90 -34.11
CA GLU A 151 10.61 -3.53 -33.89
C GLU A 151 10.95 -3.78 -32.42
N LEU A 152 11.44 -4.99 -32.12
CA LEU A 152 11.66 -5.47 -30.74
C LEU A 152 12.47 -4.50 -29.89
N TRP A 153 13.53 -3.91 -30.44
CA TRP A 153 14.36 -2.94 -29.71
C TRP A 153 13.57 -1.71 -29.25
N LYS A 154 12.67 -1.19 -30.10
CA LYS A 154 11.84 -0.02 -29.75
C LYS A 154 10.85 -0.31 -28.63
N ILE A 155 10.41 -1.57 -28.50
CA ILE A 155 9.58 -2.02 -27.37
C ILE A 155 10.44 -2.17 -26.11
N ILE A 156 11.56 -2.89 -26.21
CA ILE A 156 12.36 -3.35 -25.05
C ILE A 156 13.17 -2.22 -24.41
N ALA A 157 13.77 -1.34 -25.22
CA ALA A 157 14.69 -0.31 -24.73
C ALA A 157 14.13 0.58 -23.61
N PRO A 158 12.88 1.10 -23.66
CA PRO A 158 12.34 1.88 -22.55
C PRO A 158 12.20 1.08 -21.25
N PHE A 159 11.85 -0.21 -21.31
CA PHE A 159 11.86 -1.05 -20.10
C PHE A 159 13.28 -1.25 -19.55
N LEU A 160 14.25 -1.52 -20.43
CA LEU A 160 15.63 -1.78 -20.04
C LEU A 160 16.29 -0.56 -19.41
N PHE A 161 16.14 0.61 -20.00
CA PHE A 161 16.83 1.82 -19.57
C PHE A 161 16.05 2.67 -18.57
N MET A 162 14.73 2.49 -18.44
CA MET A 162 13.92 3.25 -17.47
C MET A 162 13.31 2.34 -16.40
N ALA A 163 12.50 1.35 -16.78
CA ALA A 163 11.78 0.53 -15.81
C ALA A 163 12.70 -0.30 -14.90
N ILE A 164 13.70 -1.00 -15.46
CA ILE A 164 14.60 -1.85 -14.68
C ILE A 164 15.43 -1.03 -13.67
N PRO A 165 16.09 0.09 -14.05
CA PRO A 165 16.72 1.01 -13.10
C PRO A 165 15.78 1.50 -12.00
N ALA A 166 14.55 1.88 -12.35
CA ALA A 166 13.56 2.31 -11.37
C ALA A 166 13.23 1.19 -10.37
N MET A 167 13.05 -0.05 -10.83
CA MET A 167 12.80 -1.21 -9.96
C MET A 167 13.98 -1.52 -9.03
N PHE A 168 15.22 -1.29 -9.48
CA PHE A 168 16.40 -1.44 -8.62
C PHE A 168 16.42 -0.40 -7.50
N ILE A 169 16.13 0.86 -7.82
CA ILE A 169 16.01 1.94 -6.82
C ILE A 169 14.87 1.64 -5.85
N THR A 170 13.69 1.23 -6.34
CA THR A 170 12.55 0.85 -5.50
C THR A 170 12.88 -0.32 -4.56
N SER A 171 13.63 -1.33 -5.04
CA SER A 171 14.10 -2.44 -4.22
C SER A 171 15.05 -1.99 -3.10
N ILE A 172 15.97 -1.07 -3.39
CA ILE A 172 16.84 -0.47 -2.38
C ILE A 172 16.00 0.29 -1.34
N LEU A 173 15.06 1.13 -1.79
CA LEU A 173 14.23 1.92 -0.90
C LEU A 173 13.37 1.04 0.02
N SER A 174 12.82 -0.08 -0.47
CA SER A 174 12.03 -0.98 0.39
C SER A 174 12.87 -1.58 1.52
N VAL A 175 14.11 -2.02 1.23
CA VAL A 175 15.04 -2.53 2.26
C VAL A 175 15.54 -1.42 3.19
N VAL A 176 15.80 -0.22 2.69
CA VAL A 176 16.21 0.95 3.50
C VAL A 176 15.13 1.33 4.50
N PHE A 177 13.87 1.43 4.05
CA PHE A 177 12.74 1.74 4.93
C PHE A 177 12.54 0.65 5.97
N GLU A 178 12.68 -0.61 5.58
CA GLU A 178 12.47 -1.73 6.48
C GLU A 178 13.60 -1.92 7.51
N SER A 179 14.84 -1.56 7.13
CA SER A 179 16.01 -1.61 8.01
C SER A 179 16.05 -0.47 9.03
N THR A 180 15.27 0.59 8.81
CA THR A 180 15.24 1.78 9.66
C THR A 180 14.11 1.66 10.69
N PRO A 181 14.37 1.61 12.01
CA PRO A 181 13.36 1.31 13.03
C PRO A 181 12.11 2.22 12.99
N SER A 182 12.27 3.50 12.67
CA SER A 182 11.16 4.46 12.59
C SER A 182 10.31 4.28 11.32
N LEU A 183 10.90 3.82 10.21
CA LEU A 183 10.25 3.66 8.90
C LEU A 183 9.77 2.22 8.63
N GLN A 184 10.19 1.27 9.47
CA GLN A 184 9.79 -0.13 9.36
C GLN A 184 8.28 -0.30 9.59
N LYS A 185 7.70 0.52 10.46
CA LYS A 185 6.28 0.46 10.83
C LYS A 185 5.39 1.06 9.72
N THR A 186 4.09 0.91 9.91
CA THR A 186 2.98 1.50 9.14
C THR A 186 3.20 3.00 8.83
N GLY A 187 3.76 3.79 9.75
CA GLY A 187 4.09 5.20 9.48
C GLY A 187 5.08 5.42 8.30
N GLY A 188 6.03 4.50 8.09
CA GLY A 188 6.94 4.59 6.95
C GLY A 188 6.27 4.32 5.60
N ASN A 189 5.11 3.66 5.57
CA ASN A 189 4.33 3.47 4.34
C ASN A 189 3.74 4.81 3.86
N ILE A 190 3.20 5.59 4.80
CA ILE A 190 2.71 6.95 4.53
C ILE A 190 3.85 7.83 4.02
N VAL A 191 4.99 7.83 4.72
CA VAL A 191 6.18 8.60 4.31
C VAL A 191 6.62 8.22 2.89
N TYR A 192 6.64 6.93 2.56
CA TYR A 192 6.97 6.49 1.20
C TYR A 192 5.96 6.98 0.17
N PHE A 193 4.65 6.92 0.47
CA PHE A 193 3.62 7.40 -0.45
C PHE A 193 3.80 8.90 -0.77
N PHE A 194 4.02 9.74 0.26
CA PHE A 194 4.28 11.16 0.05
C PHE A 194 5.60 11.43 -0.66
N LEU A 195 6.66 10.68 -0.32
CA LEU A 195 7.94 10.74 -1.02
C LEU A 195 7.76 10.38 -2.49
N TRP A 196 7.00 9.32 -2.79
CA TRP A 196 6.68 8.91 -4.15
C TRP A 196 5.91 10.00 -4.89
N ILE A 197 4.82 10.56 -4.32
CA ILE A 197 4.10 11.69 -4.94
C ILE A 197 5.05 12.85 -5.25
N MET A 198 5.91 13.21 -4.30
CA MET A 198 6.86 14.31 -4.48
C MET A 198 7.82 14.02 -5.64
N ILE A 199 8.40 12.81 -5.69
CA ILE A 199 9.29 12.39 -6.79
C ILE A 199 8.56 12.44 -8.13
N MET A 200 7.36 11.88 -8.20
CA MET A 200 6.53 11.84 -9.41
C MET A 200 6.20 13.24 -9.91
N THR A 201 5.71 14.09 -9.00
CA THR A 201 5.35 15.49 -9.24
C THR A 201 6.56 16.25 -9.76
N LEU A 202 7.70 16.21 -9.06
CA LEU A 202 8.92 16.89 -9.47
C LEU A 202 9.47 16.39 -10.82
N SER A 203 9.32 15.09 -11.12
CA SER A 203 9.80 14.49 -12.36
C SER A 203 9.04 15.00 -13.59
N VAL A 204 7.75 15.31 -13.47
CA VAL A 204 6.89 15.70 -14.61
C VAL A 204 6.56 17.20 -14.60
N LEU A 205 6.81 17.93 -13.51
CA LEU A 205 6.42 19.34 -13.37
C LEU A 205 6.96 20.25 -14.47
N GLY A 206 8.20 20.05 -14.92
CA GLY A 206 8.79 20.82 -16.03
C GLY A 206 8.04 20.64 -17.36
N ASN A 207 7.33 19.52 -17.54
CA ASN A 207 6.52 19.22 -18.73
C ASN A 207 5.07 19.71 -18.60
N ILE A 208 4.69 20.27 -17.44
CA ILE A 208 3.36 20.78 -17.11
C ILE A 208 3.43 22.28 -16.70
N GLY A 209 4.61 22.90 -16.76
CA GLY A 209 4.89 24.25 -16.20
C GLY A 209 3.95 25.36 -16.68
N THR A 210 3.36 25.22 -17.88
CA THR A 210 2.35 26.16 -18.40
C THR A 210 1.06 26.20 -17.58
N LEU A 211 0.76 25.17 -16.79
CA LEU A 211 -0.42 25.09 -15.91
C LEU A 211 -0.20 25.71 -14.53
N ILE A 212 1.05 26.07 -14.15
CA ILE A 212 1.34 26.71 -12.87
C ILE A 212 1.10 28.23 -13.00
N PRO A 213 0.11 28.82 -12.30
CA PRO A 213 -0.23 30.22 -12.48
C PRO A 213 0.85 31.18 -11.97
N ASN A 214 1.60 30.76 -10.94
CA ASN A 214 2.63 31.60 -10.32
C ASN A 214 3.97 31.43 -11.05
N ALA A 215 4.44 32.50 -11.71
CA ALA A 215 5.66 32.49 -12.52
C ALA A 215 6.94 32.25 -11.70
N LEU A 216 7.01 32.71 -10.45
CA LEU A 216 8.17 32.47 -9.58
C LEU A 216 8.26 30.99 -9.24
N VAL A 217 7.14 30.42 -8.80
CA VAL A 217 7.00 28.99 -8.52
C VAL A 217 7.39 28.20 -9.78
N ARG A 218 6.79 28.51 -10.93
CA ARG A 218 7.11 27.88 -12.21
C ARG A 218 8.61 27.88 -12.51
N ASN A 219 9.27 29.04 -12.45
CA ASN A 219 10.69 29.17 -12.81
C ASN A 219 11.62 28.39 -11.86
N VAL A 220 11.35 28.42 -10.55
CA VAL A 220 12.13 27.65 -9.56
C VAL A 220 11.95 26.15 -9.80
N PHE A 221 10.71 25.71 -10.02
CA PHE A 221 10.43 24.30 -10.25
C PHE A 221 10.91 23.79 -11.61
N GLU A 222 10.88 24.59 -12.67
CA GLU A 222 11.46 24.24 -13.97
C GLU A 222 12.96 23.95 -13.85
N GLN A 223 13.71 24.80 -13.14
CA GLN A 223 15.15 24.60 -12.91
C GLN A 223 15.45 23.30 -12.13
N ILE A 224 14.62 22.97 -11.14
CA ILE A 224 14.78 21.78 -10.31
C ILE A 224 14.37 20.50 -11.08
N SER A 225 13.25 20.55 -11.82
CA SER A 225 12.66 19.40 -12.51
C SER A 225 13.58 18.80 -13.58
N GLY A 226 14.40 19.62 -14.25
CA GLY A 226 15.38 19.14 -15.23
C GLY A 226 16.44 18.20 -14.65
N HIS A 227 16.64 18.24 -13.32
CA HIS A 227 17.66 17.49 -12.61
C HIS A 227 17.07 16.37 -11.73
N ILE A 228 15.84 16.52 -11.25
CA ILE A 228 15.16 15.54 -10.39
C ILE A 228 14.24 14.66 -11.21
N ASP A 229 14.80 13.56 -11.71
CA ASP A 229 14.05 12.50 -12.39
C ASP A 229 14.50 11.14 -11.87
N ILE A 230 14.16 10.79 -10.62
CA ILE A 230 14.70 9.59 -9.96
C ILE A 230 14.29 8.30 -10.67
N PHE A 231 13.04 8.22 -11.14
CA PHE A 231 12.50 7.03 -11.79
C PHE A 231 12.55 7.05 -13.33
N GLY A 232 12.90 8.19 -13.96
CA GLY A 232 13.03 8.30 -15.42
C GLY A 232 11.75 8.78 -16.14
N LEU A 233 10.74 9.21 -15.38
CA LEU A 233 9.46 9.67 -15.93
C LEU A 233 9.55 11.01 -16.62
N GLY A 234 10.39 11.92 -16.15
CA GLY A 234 10.58 13.23 -16.76
C GLY A 234 11.12 13.11 -18.18
N LYS A 235 12.13 12.24 -18.39
CA LYS A 235 12.68 11.94 -19.71
C LYS A 235 11.69 11.18 -20.61
N LEU A 236 10.93 10.22 -20.08
CA LEU A 236 9.90 9.51 -20.85
C LEU A 236 8.79 10.46 -21.32
N SER A 237 8.24 11.26 -20.40
CA SER A 237 7.17 12.21 -20.70
C SER A 237 7.64 13.30 -21.65
N SER A 238 8.80 13.94 -21.41
CA SER A 238 9.34 14.95 -22.34
C SER A 238 9.59 14.39 -23.75
N ALA A 239 10.08 13.16 -23.89
CA ALA A 239 10.27 12.53 -25.21
C ALA A 239 8.95 12.35 -25.97
N MET A 240 7.89 11.91 -25.28
CA MET A 240 6.57 11.75 -25.88
C MET A 240 5.92 13.10 -26.21
N LEU A 241 6.07 14.10 -25.34
CA LEU A 241 5.58 15.47 -25.55
C LEU A 241 6.25 16.11 -26.76
N ASN A 242 7.57 15.97 -26.90
CA ASN A 242 8.30 16.46 -28.06
C ASN A 242 7.84 15.76 -29.36
N GLY A 243 7.52 14.47 -29.30
CA GLY A 243 6.91 13.76 -30.42
C GLY A 243 5.58 14.36 -30.85
N ILE A 244 4.73 14.77 -29.90
CA ILE A 244 3.47 15.45 -30.19
C ILE A 244 3.72 16.81 -30.82
N LEU A 245 4.61 17.62 -30.24
CA LEU A 245 4.92 18.95 -30.75
C LEU A 245 5.51 18.93 -32.17
N GLN A 246 6.22 17.86 -32.54
CA GLN A 246 6.69 17.65 -33.91
C GLN A 246 5.55 17.35 -34.89
N GLY A 247 4.55 16.57 -34.48
CA GLY A 247 3.37 16.28 -35.31
C GLY A 247 2.32 17.40 -35.30
N PHE A 248 2.27 18.16 -34.21
CA PHE A 248 1.26 19.18 -33.90
C PHE A 248 1.90 20.38 -33.20
N PRO A 249 2.53 21.32 -33.95
CA PRO A 249 3.23 22.48 -33.37
C PRO A 249 2.34 23.41 -32.54
N ASP A 250 1.05 23.49 -32.87
CA ASP A 250 0.07 24.32 -32.16
C ASP A 250 -0.47 23.69 -30.86
N PHE A 251 0.05 22.53 -30.46
CA PHE A 251 -0.34 21.85 -29.23
C PHE A 251 0.05 22.69 -27.99
N LYS A 252 -0.94 23.07 -27.18
CA LYS A 252 -0.76 23.89 -25.96
C LYS A 252 -1.07 23.14 -24.66
N GLY A 253 -0.99 21.81 -24.68
CA GLY A 253 -1.31 20.94 -23.54
C GLY A 253 -0.08 20.39 -22.79
N GLY A 254 -0.34 19.52 -21.82
CA GLY A 254 0.68 18.73 -21.12
C GLY A 254 0.35 17.24 -21.16
N ILE A 255 1.23 16.43 -20.57
CA ILE A 255 1.01 14.99 -20.43
C ILE A 255 0.18 14.71 -19.18
N THR A 256 -0.98 14.09 -19.38
CA THR A 256 -1.81 13.59 -18.28
C THR A 256 -1.76 12.06 -18.28
N ILE A 257 -1.51 11.48 -17.11
CA ILE A 257 -1.52 10.02 -16.90
C ILE A 257 -2.84 9.69 -16.19
N GLY A 258 -3.74 9.00 -16.90
CA GLY A 258 -5.09 8.71 -16.43
C GLY A 258 -6.15 9.04 -17.49
N ALA A 259 -7.34 8.45 -17.35
CA ALA A 259 -8.44 8.60 -18.30
C ALA A 259 -8.75 10.08 -18.55
N GLY A 260 -8.53 10.54 -19.78
CA GLY A 260 -8.98 11.85 -20.21
C GLY A 260 -10.51 11.83 -20.32
N VAL A 261 -11.18 12.39 -19.32
CA VAL A 261 -12.64 12.52 -19.32
C VAL A 261 -13.02 13.62 -20.31
N GLY A 262 -14.01 13.35 -21.18
CA GLY A 262 -14.52 14.35 -22.14
C GLY A 262 -13.76 14.46 -23.47
N ILE A 263 -12.93 13.47 -23.83
CA ILE A 263 -12.29 13.43 -25.15
C ILE A 263 -13.29 12.84 -26.17
N THR A 264 -13.64 13.63 -27.18
CA THR A 264 -14.58 13.26 -28.25
C THR A 264 -13.87 12.92 -29.56
N LYS A 265 -12.63 13.40 -29.75
CA LYS A 265 -11.83 13.17 -30.96
C LYS A 265 -10.38 12.84 -30.62
N ILE A 266 -9.73 11.95 -31.37
CA ILE A 266 -8.30 11.67 -31.26
C ILE A 266 -7.57 11.95 -32.57
N ASN A 267 -6.49 12.73 -32.46
CA ASN A 267 -5.50 12.90 -33.51
C ASN A 267 -4.34 11.95 -33.27
N THR A 268 -3.96 11.19 -34.31
CA THR A 268 -2.82 10.27 -34.26
C THR A 268 -1.65 10.72 -35.12
N PHE A 269 -0.44 10.31 -34.74
CA PHE A 269 0.79 10.60 -35.48
C PHE A 269 1.78 9.44 -35.38
N LYS A 270 2.69 9.34 -36.35
CA LYS A 270 3.76 8.33 -36.33
C LYS A 270 4.94 8.86 -35.51
N TRP A 271 5.28 8.14 -34.45
CA TRP A 271 6.45 8.44 -33.62
C TRP A 271 7.45 7.30 -33.63
N ASN A 272 8.74 7.61 -33.78
CA ASN A 272 9.80 6.60 -33.91
C ASN A 272 10.56 6.31 -32.61
N GLY A 273 10.15 6.92 -31.50
CA GLY A 273 10.81 6.78 -30.20
C GLY A 273 11.85 7.86 -29.93
N MET A 274 12.55 7.72 -28.80
CA MET A 274 13.66 8.58 -28.40
C MET A 274 15.01 7.96 -28.82
N GLN A 275 16.00 8.80 -29.07
CA GLN A 275 17.39 8.34 -29.17
C GLN A 275 17.98 8.11 -27.77
N TRP A 276 18.55 6.93 -27.55
CA TRP A 276 19.20 6.57 -26.28
C TRP A 276 20.63 7.12 -26.26
N THR A 277 20.78 8.39 -25.88
CA THR A 277 22.10 9.01 -25.75
C THR A 277 22.78 8.63 -24.44
N ILE A 278 24.11 8.78 -24.40
CA ILE A 278 24.93 8.52 -23.21
C ILE A 278 24.43 9.36 -22.02
N ASP A 279 23.99 10.59 -22.27
CA ASP A 279 23.47 11.48 -21.22
C ASP A 279 22.27 10.87 -20.49
N VAL A 280 21.29 10.34 -21.23
CA VAL A 280 20.08 9.72 -20.66
C VAL A 280 20.47 8.56 -19.74
N ILE A 281 21.40 7.72 -20.17
CA ILE A 281 21.87 6.55 -19.42
C ILE A 281 22.69 6.99 -18.20
N MET A 282 23.57 7.98 -18.35
CA MET A 282 24.41 8.52 -17.27
C MET A 282 23.55 9.06 -16.12
N TYR A 283 22.47 9.79 -16.43
CA TYR A 283 21.52 10.24 -15.42
C TYR A 283 20.89 9.08 -14.64
N ARG A 284 20.61 7.93 -15.27
CA ARG A 284 20.09 6.74 -14.56
C ARG A 284 21.15 6.15 -13.63
N ILE A 285 22.40 6.05 -14.09
CA ILE A 285 23.51 5.52 -13.31
C ILE A 285 23.73 6.38 -12.06
N ILE A 286 23.68 7.72 -12.19
CA ILE A 286 23.82 8.64 -11.04
C ILE A 286 22.78 8.34 -9.95
N TRP A 287 21.50 8.21 -10.31
CA TRP A 287 20.45 7.90 -9.34
C TRP A 287 20.59 6.51 -8.71
N ILE A 288 21.05 5.52 -9.48
CA ILE A 288 21.40 4.20 -8.94
C ILE A 288 22.53 4.31 -7.92
N LEU A 289 23.59 5.07 -8.22
CA LEU A 289 24.72 5.27 -7.33
C LEU A 289 24.30 5.97 -6.03
N ILE A 290 23.45 7.01 -6.12
CA ILE A 290 22.88 7.69 -4.96
C ILE A 290 22.09 6.70 -4.09
N ALA A 291 21.25 5.85 -4.70
CA ALA A 291 20.52 4.81 -3.97
C ALA A 291 21.47 3.81 -3.28
N ILE A 292 22.55 3.40 -3.95
CA ILE A 292 23.58 2.52 -3.36
C ILE A 292 24.30 3.20 -2.18
N VAL A 293 24.61 4.49 -2.27
CA VAL A 293 25.21 5.25 -1.16
C VAL A 293 24.27 5.31 0.04
N LEU A 294 22.99 5.62 -0.20
CA LEU A 294 21.95 5.59 0.84
C LEU A 294 21.83 4.20 1.47
N PHE A 295 21.80 3.15 0.65
CA PHE A 295 21.78 1.77 1.13
C PHE A 295 22.98 1.46 2.02
N ARG A 296 24.20 1.78 1.58
CA ARG A 296 25.42 1.54 2.36
C ARG A 296 25.39 2.26 3.70
N TYR A 297 24.92 3.51 3.73
CA TYR A 297 24.77 4.30 4.95
C TYR A 297 23.76 3.68 5.93
N VAL A 298 22.62 3.18 5.44
CA VAL A 298 21.62 2.54 6.31
C VAL A 298 22.07 1.15 6.74
N ALA A 299 22.68 0.38 5.84
CA ALA A 299 23.20 -0.95 6.11
C ALA A 299 24.32 -0.96 7.16
N SER A 300 25.13 0.10 7.26
CA SER A 300 26.16 0.23 8.30
C SER A 300 25.57 0.45 9.70
N LYS A 301 24.36 1.04 9.79
CA LYS A 301 23.63 1.24 11.04
C LYS A 301 22.75 0.05 11.40
N PHE A 302 22.45 -0.82 10.45
CA PHE A 302 21.66 -2.01 10.68
C PHE A 302 22.41 -3.01 11.57
N LYS A 303 21.66 -3.61 12.48
CA LYS A 303 22.12 -4.60 13.46
C LYS A 303 21.18 -5.80 13.38
N LYS A 304 21.68 -6.96 12.95
CA LYS A 304 20.88 -8.18 12.80
C LYS A 304 20.28 -8.66 14.12
N GLU A 305 20.82 -8.25 15.26
CA GLU A 305 20.25 -8.49 16.59
C GLU A 305 18.86 -7.87 16.74
N ASN A 306 18.53 -6.82 15.97
CA ASN A 306 17.19 -6.25 15.91
C ASN A 306 16.17 -7.17 15.23
N LEU A 307 16.61 -8.27 14.60
CA LEU A 307 15.72 -9.33 14.10
C LEU A 307 15.11 -10.16 15.22
N ILE A 308 15.69 -10.09 16.43
CA ILE A 308 15.15 -10.72 17.62
C ILE A 308 14.10 -9.78 18.22
N ASP A 309 12.85 -10.22 18.28
CA ASP A 309 11.78 -9.46 18.94
C ASP A 309 12.16 -9.21 20.41
N LYS A 310 12.41 -7.94 20.76
CA LYS A 310 12.71 -7.51 22.13
C LYS A 310 11.53 -7.62 23.10
N GLU A 311 10.39 -8.15 22.64
CA GLU A 311 9.16 -8.25 23.43
C GLU A 311 9.20 -9.34 24.51
N PHE A 312 10.23 -10.19 24.55
CA PHE A 312 10.55 -11.01 25.73
C PHE A 312 11.22 -10.15 26.83
N ASN A 313 10.61 -9.01 27.16
CA ASN A 313 10.78 -8.43 28.47
C ASN A 313 9.82 -9.19 29.37
N VAL A 314 10.19 -10.43 29.74
CA VAL A 314 9.56 -11.14 30.86
C VAL A 314 9.80 -10.21 32.04
N LYS A 315 8.82 -9.34 32.32
CA LYS A 315 8.76 -8.62 33.59
C LYS A 315 9.03 -9.69 34.62
N LYS A 316 10.12 -9.47 35.38
CA LYS A 316 10.68 -10.38 36.39
C LYS A 316 9.56 -11.27 36.92
N PRO A 317 9.72 -12.61 36.92
CA PRO A 317 8.68 -13.51 37.39
C PRO A 317 8.08 -12.88 38.64
N ILE A 318 6.77 -12.62 38.61
CA ILE A 318 6.03 -12.07 39.75
C ILE A 318 6.63 -12.80 40.94
N ARG A 319 7.27 -12.05 41.87
CA ARG A 319 7.73 -12.61 43.13
C ARG A 319 6.47 -13.14 43.77
N THR A 320 6.12 -14.38 43.48
CA THR A 320 5.25 -15.16 44.33
C THR A 320 5.99 -15.09 45.64
N ASN A 321 5.43 -14.33 46.58
CA ASN A 321 5.83 -14.40 47.96
C ASN A 321 5.77 -15.89 48.28
N LYS A 322 6.92 -16.56 48.25
CA LYS A 322 7.11 -17.82 48.93
C LYS A 322 6.93 -17.42 50.38
N ALA A 323 5.68 -17.42 50.83
CA ALA A 323 5.36 -17.60 52.22
C ALA A 323 6.17 -18.84 52.60
N LYS A 324 7.27 -18.62 53.33
CA LYS A 324 8.01 -19.68 54.00
C LYS A 324 7.05 -20.30 55.00
N LYS A 325 6.16 -21.17 54.53
CA LYS A 325 5.52 -22.14 55.39
C LYS A 325 6.65 -23.09 55.75
N LYS A 326 7.16 -22.96 56.98
CA LYS A 326 8.05 -23.95 57.59
C LYS A 326 7.34 -25.29 57.45
N ILE A 327 7.80 -26.10 56.51
CA ILE A 327 7.53 -27.54 56.54
C ILE A 327 8.43 -28.02 57.67
N LYS A 328 7.82 -28.44 58.78
CA LYS A 328 8.50 -29.27 59.76
C LYS A 328 8.89 -30.54 59.02
N ASN A 329 10.18 -30.85 59.01
CA ASN A 329 10.64 -32.20 58.70
C ASN A 329 10.25 -33.05 59.90
N ASP A 330 9.05 -33.62 59.85
CA ASP A 330 8.78 -34.85 60.58
C ASP A 330 9.09 -36.00 59.61
N ASP A 331 9.80 -36.97 60.17
CA ASP A 331 10.42 -38.14 59.57
C ASP A 331 9.57 -38.80 58.47
N PHE A 332 10.14 -38.91 57.27
CA PHE A 332 9.63 -39.76 56.19
C PHE A 332 10.44 -41.06 56.15
N GLU A 333 10.13 -41.96 57.08
CA GLU A 333 10.21 -43.40 56.82
C GLU A 333 8.82 -43.88 56.38
N GLY A 334 8.75 -44.68 55.31
CA GLY A 334 7.59 -45.51 55.04
C GLY A 334 6.88 -45.31 53.70
N HIS A 335 7.04 -46.33 52.86
CA HIS A 335 6.09 -46.81 51.85
C HIS A 335 5.93 -46.01 50.55
N VAL A 336 6.70 -46.45 49.54
CA VAL A 336 6.34 -46.33 48.12
C VAL A 336 5.16 -47.26 47.85
N GLU A 337 3.94 -46.80 48.12
CA GLU A 337 2.75 -47.35 47.48
C GLU A 337 2.49 -46.58 46.19
N SER A 338 2.58 -47.30 45.08
CA SER A 338 2.22 -46.88 43.73
C SER A 338 0.71 -46.61 43.64
N ASN A 339 0.27 -45.47 44.17
CA ASN A 339 -1.05 -44.93 43.88
C ASN A 339 -0.99 -44.16 42.55
N TYR A 340 -1.11 -44.89 41.43
CA TYR A 340 -1.61 -44.33 40.17
C TYR A 340 -3.03 -43.82 40.43
N LYS A 341 -3.17 -42.62 41.00
CA LYS A 341 -4.45 -41.98 41.26
C LYS A 341 -4.79 -40.99 40.16
N LYS A 342 -5.83 -41.39 39.44
CA LYS A 342 -6.77 -40.58 38.65
C LYS A 342 -6.13 -39.88 37.46
N THR A 343 -6.39 -40.44 36.28
CA THR A 343 -6.84 -39.64 35.15
C THR A 343 -7.76 -38.56 35.69
N VAL A 344 -7.26 -37.33 35.74
CA VAL A 344 -8.08 -36.15 35.96
C VAL A 344 -8.95 -36.07 34.71
N LEU A 345 -10.09 -36.77 34.73
CA LEU A 345 -11.20 -36.38 33.90
C LEU A 345 -11.46 -34.94 34.32
N LEU A 346 -11.13 -34.00 33.43
CA LEU A 346 -11.64 -32.64 33.52
C LEU A 346 -13.16 -32.80 33.43
N THR A 347 -13.81 -33.00 34.58
CA THR A 347 -15.23 -32.78 34.68
C THR A 347 -15.44 -31.38 34.12
N PRO A 348 -16.37 -31.18 33.17
CA PRO A 348 -16.77 -29.85 32.78
C PRO A 348 -17.48 -29.30 34.00
N ASN A 349 -16.67 -28.79 34.93
CA ASN A 349 -17.15 -28.07 36.08
C ASN A 349 -18.07 -27.02 35.50
N ASN A 350 -19.24 -26.83 36.10
CA ASN A 350 -20.17 -25.76 35.78
C ASN A 350 -19.43 -24.42 35.86
N VAL A 351 -18.68 -24.08 34.80
CA VAL A 351 -18.18 -22.76 34.53
C VAL A 351 -19.47 -22.00 34.35
N LYS A 352 -19.92 -21.34 35.43
CA LYS A 352 -21.04 -20.39 35.40
C LYS A 352 -20.91 -19.67 34.07
N ALA A 353 -21.90 -19.86 33.20
CA ALA A 353 -21.86 -19.34 31.83
C ALA A 353 -21.32 -17.91 31.91
N ILE A 354 -20.09 -17.73 31.43
CA ILE A 354 -19.42 -16.43 31.49
C ILE A 354 -20.37 -15.51 30.74
N ARG A 355 -20.96 -14.54 31.44
CA ARG A 355 -21.96 -13.65 30.84
C ARG A 355 -21.28 -12.91 29.70
N PHE A 356 -21.56 -13.34 28.48
CA PHE A 356 -21.06 -12.70 27.28
C PHE A 356 -21.62 -11.29 27.24
N ASN A 357 -20.75 -10.29 27.19
CA ASN A 357 -21.13 -8.90 27.05
C ASN A 357 -20.54 -8.36 25.75
N PHE A 358 -21.42 -8.23 24.74
CA PHE A 358 -21.05 -7.73 23.42
C PHE A 358 -20.48 -6.31 23.47
N VAL A 359 -21.00 -5.43 24.33
CA VAL A 359 -20.50 -4.05 24.46
C VAL A 359 -19.07 -4.05 24.99
N ASN A 360 -18.76 -4.89 25.99
CA ASN A 360 -17.39 -5.03 26.48
C ASN A 360 -16.47 -5.55 25.37
N MET A 361 -16.95 -6.47 24.52
CA MET A 361 -16.18 -6.96 23.38
C MET A 361 -15.85 -5.84 22.38
N VAL A 362 -16.83 -4.99 22.04
CA VAL A 362 -16.63 -3.81 21.19
C VAL A 362 -15.60 -2.85 21.80
N ILE A 363 -15.69 -2.60 23.11
CA ILE A 363 -14.75 -1.72 23.83
C ILE A 363 -13.34 -2.33 23.81
N GLU A 364 -13.19 -3.64 24.05
CA GLU A 364 -11.89 -4.30 24.04
C GLU A 364 -11.26 -4.33 22.64
N GLU A 365 -12.03 -4.59 21.57
CA GLU A 365 -11.53 -4.47 20.19
C GLU A 365 -11.06 -3.05 19.87
N LEU A 366 -11.80 -2.03 20.33
CA LEU A 366 -11.39 -0.64 20.19
C LEU A 366 -10.09 -0.35 20.97
N ASN A 367 -10.00 -0.81 22.22
CA ASN A 367 -8.81 -0.66 23.05
C ASN A 367 -7.59 -1.33 22.41
N LEU A 368 -7.76 -2.52 21.82
CA LEU A 368 -6.71 -3.24 21.10
C LEU A 368 -6.19 -2.45 19.89
N MET A 369 -7.09 -1.84 19.11
CA MET A 369 -6.70 -1.00 17.98
C MET A 369 -5.97 0.28 18.42
N LEU A 370 -6.43 0.91 19.51
CA LEU A 370 -5.84 2.15 20.05
C LEU A 370 -4.56 1.90 20.87
N LYS A 371 -4.28 0.65 21.24
CA LYS A 371 -3.09 0.31 22.03
C LYS A 371 -1.80 0.73 21.31
N GLY A 372 -0.97 1.47 22.04
CA GLY A 372 0.32 2.00 21.56
C GLY A 372 0.22 3.27 20.71
N VAL A 373 -0.95 3.88 20.57
CA VAL A 373 -1.11 5.21 19.97
C VAL A 373 -0.67 6.28 20.97
N SER A 374 0.13 7.25 20.52
CA SER A 374 0.62 8.34 21.37
C SER A 374 -0.54 9.26 21.81
N PRO A 375 -0.59 9.73 23.07
CA PRO A 375 -1.60 10.69 23.53
C PRO A 375 -1.70 11.95 22.65
N TRP A 376 -0.55 12.44 22.14
CA TRP A 376 -0.48 13.59 21.24
C TRP A 376 -1.27 13.40 19.96
N TRP A 377 -1.38 12.17 19.45
CA TRP A 377 -2.18 11.87 18.26
C TRP A 377 -3.65 12.24 18.48
N PHE A 378 -4.22 11.95 19.66
CA PHE A 378 -5.60 12.32 19.99
C PHE A 378 -5.77 13.84 20.09
N VAL A 379 -4.78 14.54 20.65
CA VAL A 379 -4.78 16.02 20.70
C VAL A 379 -4.81 16.61 19.29
N PHE A 380 -3.92 16.15 18.40
CA PHE A 380 -3.90 16.62 17.02
C PHE A 380 -5.20 16.31 16.26
N GLN A 381 -5.73 15.10 16.41
CA GLN A 381 -6.99 14.71 15.79
C GLN A 381 -8.17 15.56 16.31
N ALA A 382 -8.22 15.84 17.61
CA ALA A 382 -9.26 16.69 18.20
C ALA A 382 -9.16 18.12 17.65
N VAL A 383 -7.96 18.68 17.51
CA VAL A 383 -7.74 19.99 16.89
C VAL A 383 -8.26 20.00 15.45
N LEU A 384 -7.98 18.98 14.64
CA LEU A 384 -8.51 18.89 13.27
C LEU A 384 -10.04 18.82 13.22
N ILE A 385 -10.65 18.04 14.11
CA ILE A 385 -12.11 17.90 14.22
C ILE A 385 -12.74 19.26 14.59
N LEU A 386 -12.22 19.93 15.61
CA LEU A 386 -12.75 21.23 16.06
C LEU A 386 -12.57 22.31 14.96
N ASN A 387 -11.39 22.37 14.33
CA ASN A 387 -11.12 23.34 13.27
C ASN A 387 -11.97 23.13 12.02
N SER A 388 -12.40 21.90 11.72
CA SER A 388 -13.27 21.63 10.56
C SER A 388 -14.58 22.42 10.59
N VAL A 389 -15.08 22.75 11.79
CA VAL A 389 -16.30 23.54 11.98
C VAL A 389 -16.00 25.04 11.89
N SER A 390 -14.92 25.49 12.52
CA SER A 390 -14.59 26.92 12.70
C SER A 390 -14.14 27.64 11.42
N VAL A 391 -13.51 26.94 10.47
CA VAL A 391 -12.97 27.58 9.26
C VAL A 391 -14.02 27.76 8.16
N PRO A 392 -13.82 28.66 7.17
CA PRO A 392 -14.70 28.78 6.00
C PRO A 392 -14.91 27.44 5.26
N ASN A 393 -16.10 27.24 4.67
CA ASN A 393 -16.51 25.96 4.10
C ASN A 393 -15.57 25.47 2.97
N ASN A 394 -15.06 26.39 2.16
CA ASN A 394 -14.08 26.08 1.11
C ASN A 394 -12.78 25.48 1.68
N VAL A 395 -12.25 26.05 2.77
CA VAL A 395 -11.03 25.57 3.44
C VAL A 395 -11.29 24.25 4.17
N ALA A 396 -12.43 24.13 4.83
CA ALA A 396 -12.83 22.90 5.51
C ALA A 396 -12.88 21.71 4.55
N MET A 397 -13.62 21.86 3.44
CA MET A 397 -13.87 20.79 2.48
C MET A 397 -12.66 20.45 1.60
N SER A 398 -11.82 21.45 1.26
CA SER A 398 -10.64 21.22 0.41
C SER A 398 -9.42 20.69 1.15
N SER A 399 -9.26 21.04 2.43
CA SER A 399 -8.01 20.84 3.14
C SER A 399 -8.19 20.14 4.48
N ILE A 400 -8.98 20.70 5.40
CA ILE A 400 -9.03 20.20 6.79
C ILE A 400 -9.68 18.82 6.86
N ILE A 401 -10.86 18.65 6.26
CA ILE A 401 -11.60 17.40 6.32
C ILE A 401 -10.80 16.25 5.68
N PRO A 402 -10.22 16.39 4.46
CA PRO A 402 -9.33 15.36 3.92
C PRO A 402 -8.18 15.01 4.90
N VAL A 403 -7.54 16.00 5.52
CA VAL A 403 -6.47 15.74 6.51
C VAL A 403 -6.99 14.99 7.75
N THR A 404 -8.20 15.30 8.22
CA THR A 404 -8.88 14.59 9.31
C THR A 404 -9.07 13.11 9.01
N PHE A 405 -9.35 12.75 7.75
CA PHE A 405 -9.59 11.37 7.32
C PHE A 405 -8.30 10.58 6.99
N ILE A 406 -7.17 11.22 6.67
CA ILE A 406 -5.91 10.48 6.47
C ILE A 406 -5.18 10.18 7.78
N PHE A 407 -5.31 11.05 8.79
CA PHE A 407 -4.60 10.94 10.06
C PHE A 407 -4.87 9.64 10.88
N PRO A 408 -6.10 9.08 10.95
CA PRO A 408 -6.40 7.83 11.64
C PRO A 408 -6.08 6.56 10.84
N LEU A 409 -5.51 6.68 9.63
CA LEU A 409 -5.20 5.55 8.76
C LEU A 409 -4.45 4.42 9.47
N LEU A 410 -3.44 4.77 10.28
CA LEU A 410 -2.62 3.80 11.00
C LEU A 410 -3.43 2.99 12.04
N ILE A 411 -4.53 3.53 12.52
CA ILE A 411 -5.43 2.87 13.48
C ILE A 411 -6.37 1.94 12.72
N TRP A 412 -7.02 2.41 11.67
CA TRP A 412 -7.91 1.58 10.83
C TRP A 412 -7.16 0.40 10.21
N SER A 413 -5.92 0.58 9.78
CA SER A 413 -5.10 -0.47 9.18
C SER A 413 -4.83 -1.67 10.10
N LYS A 414 -5.02 -1.53 11.42
CA LYS A 414 -4.90 -2.63 12.38
C LYS A 414 -6.11 -3.55 12.38
N ALA A 415 -7.28 -3.07 11.96
CA ALA A 415 -8.52 -3.83 12.01
C ALA A 415 -8.37 -5.18 11.28
N GLY A 416 -8.71 -6.28 11.95
CA GLY A 416 -8.64 -7.63 11.37
C GLY A 416 -7.23 -8.19 11.14
N THR A 417 -6.17 -7.49 11.54
CA THR A 417 -4.77 -7.95 11.35
C THR A 417 -4.09 -8.40 12.65
N LEU A 418 -4.59 -7.95 13.80
CA LEU A 418 -3.93 -8.13 15.10
C LEU A 418 -3.74 -9.60 15.48
N ASP A 419 -4.76 -10.43 15.24
CA ASP A 419 -4.74 -11.86 15.59
C ASP A 419 -3.62 -12.61 14.89
N LYS A 420 -3.40 -12.32 13.60
CA LYS A 420 -2.34 -12.94 12.80
C LYS A 420 -0.98 -12.33 13.14
N LYS A 421 -0.93 -11.01 13.36
CA LYS A 421 0.31 -10.29 13.68
C LYS A 421 0.95 -10.79 14.98
N TYR A 422 0.13 -11.04 16.01
CA TYR A 422 0.61 -11.55 17.30
C TYR A 422 0.51 -13.07 17.44
N GLY A 423 0.07 -13.78 16.39
CA GLY A 423 -0.04 -15.24 16.40
C GLY A 423 -1.09 -15.79 17.37
N THR A 424 -2.04 -14.96 17.82
CA THR A 424 -3.09 -15.36 18.76
C THR A 424 -4.25 -16.10 18.10
N GLU A 425 -4.34 -16.04 16.78
CA GLU A 425 -5.41 -16.64 15.97
C GLU A 425 -5.69 -18.12 16.31
N GLN A 426 -4.65 -18.92 16.54
CA GLN A 426 -4.81 -20.35 16.85
C GLN A 426 -5.52 -20.60 18.19
N TYR A 427 -5.26 -19.76 19.20
CA TYR A 427 -5.94 -19.84 20.50
C TYR A 427 -7.37 -19.36 20.39
N LEU A 428 -7.58 -18.29 19.63
CA LEU A 428 -8.89 -17.67 19.47
C LEU A 428 -9.89 -18.56 18.75
N PHE A 429 -9.45 -19.42 17.83
CA PHE A 429 -10.34 -20.38 17.18
C PHE A 429 -11.13 -21.21 18.20
N SER A 430 -10.51 -21.61 19.32
CA SER A 430 -11.14 -22.43 20.38
C SER A 430 -12.19 -21.68 21.20
N SER A 431 -12.32 -20.37 21.01
CA SER A 431 -13.29 -19.54 21.73
C SER A 431 -14.66 -19.59 21.07
N THR A 432 -15.71 -19.79 21.87
CA THR A 432 -17.11 -19.89 21.43
C THR A 432 -17.57 -18.69 20.59
N TYR A 433 -17.14 -17.48 20.95
CA TYR A 433 -17.63 -16.22 20.36
C TYR A 433 -16.68 -15.61 19.31
N TYR A 434 -15.65 -16.35 18.88
CA TYR A 434 -14.67 -15.80 17.93
C TYR A 434 -15.17 -15.76 16.48
N LYS A 435 -16.11 -16.64 16.10
CA LYS A 435 -16.46 -16.82 14.69
C LYS A 435 -17.27 -15.66 14.12
N ILE A 436 -18.31 -15.22 14.83
CA ILE A 436 -19.27 -14.21 14.34
C ILE A 436 -19.27 -12.99 15.25
N GLU A 437 -19.38 -13.19 16.56
CA GLU A 437 -19.59 -12.12 17.53
C GLU A 437 -18.38 -11.21 17.63
N GLN A 438 -17.16 -11.76 17.70
CA GLN A 438 -15.93 -10.96 17.65
C GLN A 438 -15.80 -10.20 16.34
N PHE A 439 -16.22 -10.79 15.22
CA PHE A 439 -16.16 -10.14 13.92
C PHE A 439 -17.11 -8.93 13.86
N ILE A 440 -18.35 -9.09 14.32
CA ILE A 440 -19.31 -7.99 14.38
C ILE A 440 -18.82 -6.93 15.36
N ALA A 441 -18.30 -7.34 16.53
CA ALA A 441 -17.73 -6.41 17.51
C ALA A 441 -16.60 -5.59 16.90
N LEU A 442 -15.65 -6.22 16.20
CA LEU A 442 -14.56 -5.55 15.49
C LEU A 442 -15.08 -4.52 14.49
N TRP A 443 -16.05 -4.87 13.63
CA TRP A 443 -16.60 -3.93 12.66
C TRP A 443 -17.30 -2.75 13.34
N VAL A 444 -18.09 -3.00 14.39
CA VAL A 444 -18.75 -1.95 15.18
C VAL A 444 -17.72 -1.04 15.84
N SER A 445 -16.62 -1.57 16.38
CA SER A 445 -15.54 -0.77 16.97
C SER A 445 -14.90 0.15 15.96
N VAL A 446 -14.64 -0.34 14.74
CA VAL A 446 -14.07 0.47 13.65
C VAL A 446 -15.07 1.54 13.19
N ALA A 447 -16.34 1.18 13.01
CA ALA A 447 -17.40 2.11 12.61
C ALA A 447 -17.63 3.20 13.66
N PHE A 448 -17.69 2.83 14.93
CA PHE A 448 -17.83 3.77 16.04
C PHE A 448 -16.65 4.75 16.11
N PHE A 449 -15.42 4.24 16.02
CA PHE A 449 -14.23 5.09 15.98
C PHE A 449 -14.25 6.04 14.78
N THR A 450 -14.60 5.54 13.59
CA THR A 450 -14.70 6.36 12.37
C THR A 450 -15.81 7.41 12.48
N ALA A 451 -16.92 7.10 13.14
CA ALA A 451 -17.98 8.06 13.40
C ALA A 451 -17.50 9.22 14.31
N ILE A 452 -16.69 8.92 15.34
CA ILE A 452 -16.06 9.95 16.19
C ILE A 452 -15.17 10.88 15.36
N ILE A 453 -14.35 10.32 14.46
CA ILE A 453 -13.50 11.12 13.55
C ILE A 453 -14.34 12.05 12.66
N SER A 454 -15.52 11.58 12.22
CA SER A 454 -16.40 12.30 11.32
C SER A 454 -17.26 13.39 11.96
N VAL A 455 -17.30 13.51 13.29
CA VAL A 455 -18.20 14.44 14.02
C VAL A 455 -18.06 15.88 13.51
N GLY A 456 -16.83 16.36 13.29
CA GLY A 456 -16.58 17.71 12.79
C GLY A 456 -17.10 17.94 11.37
N ALA A 457 -16.93 16.96 10.48
CA ALA A 457 -17.45 17.01 9.12
C ALA A 457 -18.99 16.96 9.10
N ILE A 458 -19.61 16.10 9.92
CA ILE A 458 -21.07 16.03 10.08
C ILE A 458 -21.62 17.38 10.53
N ALA A 459 -21.04 17.97 11.58
CA ALA A 459 -21.45 19.27 12.09
C ALA A 459 -21.33 20.36 11.02
N LYS A 460 -20.22 20.38 10.26
CA LYS A 460 -19.99 21.34 9.18
C LYS A 460 -21.05 21.24 8.08
N ILE A 461 -21.39 20.02 7.66
CA ILE A 461 -22.40 19.76 6.62
C ILE A 461 -23.80 20.13 7.10
N LEU A 462 -24.14 19.82 8.35
CA LEU A 462 -25.44 20.17 8.95
C LEU A 462 -25.65 21.70 9.00
N ILE A 463 -24.61 22.46 9.34
CA ILE A 463 -24.66 23.94 9.32
C ILE A 463 -24.93 24.46 7.89
N SER A 464 -24.43 23.77 6.86
CA SER A 464 -24.71 24.10 5.46
C SER A 464 -26.05 23.56 4.92
N GLY A 465 -26.86 22.87 5.73
CA GLY A 465 -28.20 22.38 5.35
C GLY A 465 -28.23 21.12 4.48
N GLY A 466 -27.10 20.44 4.27
CA GLY A 466 -26.97 19.31 3.34
C GLY A 466 -27.29 17.94 3.95
N ILE A 467 -28.56 17.62 4.23
CA ILE A 467 -28.93 16.31 4.83
C ILE A 467 -28.49 15.10 3.98
N VAL A 468 -28.52 15.24 2.65
CA VAL A 468 -28.09 14.19 1.70
C VAL A 468 -26.60 13.91 1.85
N ASN A 469 -25.78 14.94 2.00
CA ASN A 469 -24.34 14.79 2.23
C ASN A 469 -24.03 14.14 3.58
N VAL A 470 -24.86 14.35 4.61
CA VAL A 470 -24.73 13.63 5.89
C VAL A 470 -24.99 12.14 5.70
N LEU A 471 -26.04 11.77 4.97
CA LEU A 471 -26.32 10.36 4.64
C LEU A 471 -25.18 9.74 3.83
N ALA A 472 -24.64 10.47 2.84
CA ALA A 472 -23.48 10.02 2.08
C ALA A 472 -22.24 9.83 2.95
N LEU A 473 -22.01 10.71 3.93
CA LEU A 473 -20.92 10.58 4.89
C LEU A 473 -21.09 9.36 5.82
N LEU A 474 -22.33 9.04 6.23
CA LEU A 474 -22.63 7.81 6.98
C LEU A 474 -22.32 6.56 6.16
N VAL A 475 -22.63 6.57 4.87
CA VAL A 475 -22.19 5.51 3.95
C VAL A 475 -20.67 5.45 3.87
N GLY A 476 -19.99 6.61 3.78
CA GLY A 476 -18.54 6.69 3.81
C GLY A 476 -17.94 6.05 5.07
N ILE A 477 -18.52 6.29 6.24
CA ILE A 477 -18.11 5.67 7.51
C ILE A 477 -18.23 4.13 7.44
N ALA A 478 -19.36 3.64 6.94
CA ALA A 478 -19.59 2.20 6.75
C ALA A 478 -18.60 1.61 5.74
N PHE A 479 -18.29 2.32 4.67
CA PHE A 479 -17.34 1.92 3.64
C PHE A 479 -15.91 1.81 4.17
N ILE A 480 -15.39 2.84 4.84
CA ILE A 480 -14.05 2.83 5.45
C ILE A 480 -13.91 1.65 6.40
N SER A 481 -14.93 1.44 7.24
CA SER A 481 -14.93 0.38 8.25
C SER A 481 -14.97 -1.02 7.63
N SER A 482 -15.83 -1.21 6.63
CA SER A 482 -15.95 -2.48 5.91
C SER A 482 -14.69 -2.80 5.11
N LEU A 483 -14.09 -1.79 4.46
CA LEU A 483 -12.84 -1.92 3.73
C LEU A 483 -11.68 -2.30 4.65
N ALA A 484 -11.55 -1.65 5.81
CA ALA A 484 -10.52 -1.94 6.80
C ALA A 484 -10.60 -3.38 7.31
N VAL A 485 -11.80 -3.81 7.73
CA VAL A 485 -12.02 -5.17 8.24
C VAL A 485 -11.83 -6.21 7.13
N PHE A 486 -12.34 -5.98 5.93
CA PHE A 486 -12.19 -6.92 4.81
C PHE A 486 -10.72 -7.11 4.41
N LEU A 487 -10.01 -6.02 4.13
CA LEU A 487 -8.62 -6.12 3.69
C LEU A 487 -7.72 -6.68 4.80
N GLY A 488 -7.98 -6.30 6.05
CA GLY A 488 -7.27 -6.82 7.21
C GLY A 488 -7.48 -8.32 7.41
N THR A 489 -8.73 -8.80 7.38
CA THR A 489 -9.05 -10.23 7.60
C THR A 489 -8.55 -11.12 6.46
N VAL A 490 -8.71 -10.70 5.20
CA VAL A 490 -8.32 -11.49 4.01
C VAL A 490 -6.81 -11.54 3.85
N SER A 491 -6.12 -10.40 3.93
CA SER A 491 -4.66 -10.34 3.73
C SER A 491 -3.90 -10.75 4.99
N GLY A 492 -4.44 -10.44 6.17
CA GLY A 492 -3.75 -10.53 7.44
C GLY A 492 -2.53 -9.58 7.53
N ASN A 493 -2.50 -8.51 6.75
CA ASN A 493 -1.46 -7.49 6.75
C ASN A 493 -2.12 -6.10 6.64
N SER A 494 -1.59 -5.11 7.38
CA SER A 494 -2.09 -3.74 7.36
C SER A 494 -1.82 -3.04 6.02
N ILE A 495 -0.75 -3.42 5.31
CA ILE A 495 -0.27 -2.73 4.09
C ILE A 495 -1.33 -2.62 2.99
N LEU A 496 -2.13 -3.66 2.79
CA LEU A 496 -3.10 -3.67 1.69
C LEU A 496 -4.18 -2.59 1.89
N PHE A 497 -4.67 -2.46 3.13
CA PHE A 497 -5.59 -1.37 3.48
C PHE A 497 -4.91 -0.02 3.36
N GLU A 498 -3.70 0.13 3.88
CA GLU A 498 -2.96 1.41 3.80
C GLU A 498 -2.81 1.87 2.35
N LEU A 499 -2.34 1.01 1.45
CA LEU A 499 -2.14 1.34 0.04
C LEU A 499 -3.46 1.75 -0.65
N ILE A 500 -4.49 0.92 -0.52
CA ILE A 500 -5.77 1.14 -1.20
C ILE A 500 -6.45 2.39 -0.62
N TYR A 501 -6.48 2.53 0.70
CA TYR A 501 -7.13 3.66 1.35
C TYR A 501 -6.43 4.98 1.04
N ILE A 502 -5.09 5.04 1.05
CA ILE A 502 -4.38 6.27 0.67
C ILE A 502 -4.71 6.66 -0.78
N ALA A 503 -4.75 5.69 -1.71
CA ALA A 503 -5.09 5.96 -3.10
C ALA A 503 -6.52 6.49 -3.25
N LEU A 504 -7.50 5.86 -2.59
CA LEU A 504 -8.89 6.32 -2.58
C LEU A 504 -9.04 7.70 -1.94
N TRP A 505 -8.35 7.94 -0.82
CA TRP A 505 -8.32 9.23 -0.14
C TRP A 505 -7.75 10.34 -1.03
N TYR A 506 -6.65 10.05 -1.73
CA TYR A 506 -6.02 10.98 -2.65
C TYR A 506 -6.94 11.31 -3.83
N MET A 507 -7.55 10.30 -4.45
CA MET A 507 -8.42 10.48 -5.62
C MET A 507 -9.74 11.16 -5.29
N GLY A 508 -10.43 10.71 -4.24
CA GLY A 508 -11.75 11.19 -3.86
C GLY A 508 -11.69 12.44 -2.97
N PRO A 509 -11.54 12.30 -1.65
CA PRO A 509 -11.55 13.42 -0.71
C PRO A 509 -10.61 14.58 -1.05
N LEU A 510 -9.37 14.30 -1.50
CA LEU A 510 -8.39 15.36 -1.77
C LEU A 510 -8.52 15.98 -3.16
N ASN A 511 -8.58 15.17 -4.23
CA ASN A 511 -8.66 15.65 -5.63
C ASN A 511 -10.09 15.78 -6.16
N LYS A 512 -11.10 15.41 -5.38
CA LYS A 512 -12.54 15.56 -5.68
C LYS A 512 -13.00 14.85 -6.95
N LEU A 513 -12.39 13.71 -7.29
CA LEU A 513 -12.88 12.89 -8.41
C LEU A 513 -14.24 12.28 -8.06
N PRO A 514 -15.32 12.55 -8.83
CA PRO A 514 -16.69 12.15 -8.46
C PRO A 514 -16.84 10.64 -8.21
N TYR A 515 -16.22 9.80 -9.04
CA TYR A 515 -16.28 8.34 -8.91
C TYR A 515 -15.59 7.80 -7.64
N PHE A 516 -14.62 8.54 -7.09
CA PHE A 516 -13.86 8.12 -5.90
C PHE A 516 -14.32 8.84 -4.63
N ASP A 517 -15.33 9.72 -4.73
CA ASP A 517 -15.86 10.48 -3.60
C ASP A 517 -16.84 9.65 -2.77
N TYR A 518 -16.28 8.72 -1.98
CA TYR A 518 -17.02 7.88 -1.03
C TYR A 518 -17.53 8.63 0.21
N LEU A 519 -17.13 9.90 0.41
CA LEU A 519 -17.62 10.75 1.50
C LEU A 519 -18.80 11.63 1.07
N GLY A 520 -19.06 11.74 -0.24
CA GLY A 520 -20.18 12.50 -0.81
C GLY A 520 -20.03 14.01 -0.64
N PHE A 521 -18.83 14.54 -0.82
CA PHE A 521 -18.56 15.99 -0.70
C PHE A 521 -18.80 16.77 -2.00
N SER A 522 -18.79 16.09 -3.15
CA SER A 522 -19.06 16.67 -4.46
C SER A 522 -20.52 16.48 -4.86
N HIS A 523 -21.10 17.53 -5.45
CA HIS A 523 -22.47 17.47 -5.97
C HIS A 523 -22.60 16.46 -7.12
N GLU A 524 -21.57 16.39 -7.98
CA GLU A 524 -21.51 15.43 -9.09
C GLU A 524 -21.56 13.97 -8.61
N SER A 525 -20.86 13.62 -7.54
CA SER A 525 -20.89 12.26 -6.96
C SER A 525 -22.30 11.87 -6.51
N ILE A 526 -23.03 12.81 -5.90
CA ILE A 526 -24.41 12.60 -5.45
C ILE A 526 -25.34 12.41 -6.66
N LEU A 527 -25.23 13.25 -7.69
CA LEU A 527 -26.02 13.12 -8.91
C LEU A 527 -25.75 11.80 -9.65
N MET A 528 -24.51 11.31 -9.63
CA MET A 528 -24.14 10.00 -10.19
C MET A 528 -24.62 8.81 -9.33
N GLY A 529 -25.22 9.05 -8.16
CA GLY A 529 -25.70 7.99 -7.27
C GLY A 529 -24.58 7.21 -6.58
N MET A 530 -23.36 7.76 -6.50
CA MET A 530 -22.20 7.08 -5.92
C MET A 530 -22.39 6.66 -4.45
N PRO A 531 -23.11 7.39 -3.57
CA PRO A 531 -23.39 6.91 -2.22
C PRO A 531 -24.12 5.56 -2.22
N MET A 532 -25.03 5.30 -3.17
CA MET A 532 -25.71 4.00 -3.25
C MET A 532 -24.72 2.90 -3.66
N VAL A 533 -23.82 3.19 -4.60
CA VAL A 533 -22.76 2.27 -5.03
C VAL A 533 -21.84 1.91 -3.85
N TYR A 534 -21.36 2.89 -3.09
CA TYR A 534 -20.50 2.64 -1.93
C TYR A 534 -21.22 1.92 -0.79
N SER A 535 -22.53 2.13 -0.63
CA SER A 535 -23.35 1.37 0.32
C SER A 535 -23.38 -0.12 -0.05
N ILE A 536 -23.64 -0.44 -1.32
CA ILE A 536 -23.62 -1.82 -1.83
C ILE A 536 -22.22 -2.44 -1.65
N ILE A 537 -21.16 -1.72 -2.04
CA ILE A 537 -19.78 -2.18 -1.87
C ILE A 537 -19.48 -2.48 -0.39
N SER A 538 -19.93 -1.64 0.54
CA SER A 538 -19.73 -1.85 1.98
C SER A 538 -20.35 -3.16 2.46
N VAL A 539 -21.60 -3.43 2.05
CA VAL A 539 -22.32 -4.67 2.38
C VAL A 539 -21.64 -5.91 1.78
N VAL A 540 -21.19 -5.81 0.53
CA VAL A 540 -20.46 -6.90 -0.13
C VAL A 540 -19.13 -7.18 0.58
N LEU A 541 -18.36 -6.14 0.94
CA LEU A 541 -17.06 -6.28 1.61
C LEU A 541 -17.21 -6.94 2.98
N ILE A 542 -18.17 -6.51 3.80
CA ILE A 542 -18.37 -7.11 5.12
C ILE A 542 -18.88 -8.55 5.03
N GLY A 543 -19.79 -8.84 4.07
CA GLY A 543 -20.28 -10.19 3.82
C GLY A 543 -19.17 -11.13 3.35
N ALA A 544 -18.34 -10.68 2.41
CA ALA A 544 -17.19 -11.44 1.93
C ALA A 544 -16.16 -11.69 3.05
N ALA A 545 -15.89 -10.69 3.91
CA ALA A 545 -15.00 -10.83 5.05
C ALA A 545 -15.50 -11.86 6.06
N LEU A 546 -16.81 -11.84 6.37
CA LEU A 546 -17.44 -12.80 7.26
C LEU A 546 -17.40 -14.22 6.68
N LEU A 547 -17.75 -14.38 5.40
CA LEU A 547 -17.67 -15.68 4.72
C LEU A 547 -16.25 -16.23 4.71
N PHE A 548 -15.25 -15.40 4.38
CA PHE A 548 -13.84 -15.78 4.41
C PHE A 548 -13.43 -16.27 5.81
N ARG A 549 -13.83 -15.53 6.86
CA ARG A 549 -13.55 -15.91 8.25
C ARG A 549 -14.22 -17.23 8.62
N ILE A 550 -15.49 -17.43 8.27
CA ILE A 550 -16.23 -18.66 8.55
C ILE A 550 -15.57 -19.87 7.89
N ILE A 551 -15.20 -19.75 6.60
CA ILE A 551 -14.51 -20.81 5.86
C ILE A 551 -13.17 -21.12 6.52
N LYS A 552 -12.39 -20.08 6.85
CA LYS A 552 -11.08 -20.23 7.49
C LYS A 552 -11.16 -20.96 8.83
N VAL A 553 -12.11 -20.57 9.69
CA VAL A 553 -12.34 -21.22 10.98
C VAL A 553 -12.74 -22.69 10.76
N ASN A 554 -13.74 -22.96 9.90
CA ASN A 554 -14.22 -24.32 9.65
C ASN A 554 -13.13 -25.24 9.07
N SER A 555 -12.30 -24.73 8.15
CA SER A 555 -11.21 -25.50 7.52
C SER A 555 -10.08 -25.93 8.46
N LYS A 556 -10.06 -25.41 9.69
CA LYS A 556 -9.08 -25.81 10.71
C LYS A 556 -9.65 -26.78 11.74
N TYR A 557 -10.97 -26.90 11.80
CA TYR A 557 -11.68 -27.81 12.70
C TYR A 557 -12.02 -29.14 12.04
N ASN A 558 -12.20 -29.12 10.72
CA ASN A 558 -12.30 -30.31 9.86
C ASN A 558 -10.94 -30.59 9.23
#